data_AF-A0A495ZL91-F1
#
_entry.id   AF-A0A495ZL91-F1
#
_cell.length_a   1.000
_cell.length_b   1.000
_cell.length_c   1.000
_cell.angle_alpha   90.00
_cell.angle_beta   90.00
_cell.angle_gamma   90.00
#
_symmetry.space_group_name_H-M   'P 1'
#
loop_
_entity.id
_entity.type
_entity.pdbx_description
1 polymer ?
#
loop_
_entity_poly.entity_id
_entity_poly.type
_entity_poly.pdbx_seq_one_letter_code
_entity_poly.pdbx_strand_id
1 'polypeptide(L)'
;MDRTKIPQTDSIQELADFWDTHDLTDFEDELEEVSESVFDSTVSVQLAPEELEAIETLAKSRGISPANLIREWVVERIDQVHVRN
;
A
#
# COMPACT_ATOMS: atom_id res chain seq x y z
N MET A 1 -8.15 -17.72 -32.59
CA MET A 1 -8.63 -18.26 -31.31
C MET A 1 -9.69 -17.31 -30.82
N ASP A 2 -10.84 -17.84 -30.40
CA ASP A 2 -12.02 -17.05 -30.08
C ASP A 2 -11.70 -16.06 -28.95
N ARG A 3 -11.89 -14.77 -29.22
CA ARG A 3 -11.73 -13.69 -28.24
C ARG A 3 -12.92 -13.73 -27.28
N THR A 4 -12.82 -14.52 -26.23
CA THR A 4 -13.70 -14.40 -25.06
C THR A 4 -13.39 -13.07 -24.40
N LYS A 5 -14.40 -12.31 -23.95
CA LYS A 5 -14.21 -11.06 -23.21
C LYS A 5 -13.92 -11.35 -21.73
N ILE A 6 -13.36 -10.37 -21.02
CA ILE A 6 -13.25 -10.46 -19.55
C ILE A 6 -14.67 -10.55 -18.94
N PRO A 7 -14.96 -11.56 -18.10
CA PRO A 7 -16.29 -11.74 -17.52
C PRO A 7 -16.67 -10.57 -16.61
N GLN A 8 -17.91 -10.09 -16.76
CA GLN A 8 -18.48 -9.03 -15.92
C GLN A 8 -19.16 -9.67 -14.71
N THR A 9 -18.42 -9.84 -13.62
CA THR A 9 -18.87 -10.52 -12.39
C THR A 9 -18.26 -9.83 -11.16
N ASP A 10 -18.99 -9.86 -10.05
CA ASP A 10 -18.50 -9.41 -8.73
C ASP A 10 -17.88 -10.58 -7.92
N SER A 11 -17.81 -11.77 -8.51
CA SER A 11 -17.26 -12.97 -7.85
C SER A 11 -15.75 -13.03 -7.99
N ILE A 12 -15.04 -12.84 -6.87
CA ILE A 12 -13.58 -12.98 -6.81
C ILE A 12 -13.13 -14.39 -7.25
N GLN A 13 -13.88 -15.44 -6.88
CA GLN A 13 -13.52 -16.82 -7.24
C GLN A 13 -13.62 -17.05 -8.75
N GLU A 14 -14.65 -16.49 -9.39
CA GLU A 14 -14.86 -16.65 -10.83
C GLU A 14 -13.76 -15.95 -11.65
N LEU A 15 -13.33 -14.77 -11.20
CA LEU A 15 -12.20 -14.05 -11.80
C LEU A 15 -10.88 -14.80 -11.59
N ALA A 16 -10.68 -15.44 -10.42
CA ALA A 16 -9.49 -16.24 -10.16
C ALA A 16 -9.43 -17.47 -11.09
N ASP A 17 -10.53 -18.24 -11.18
CA ASP A 17 -10.62 -19.41 -12.04
C ASP A 17 -10.42 -19.06 -13.53
N PHE A 18 -10.87 -17.86 -13.94
CA PHE A 18 -10.64 -17.33 -15.28
C PHE A 18 -9.15 -17.09 -15.54
N TRP A 19 -8.47 -16.34 -14.68
CA TRP A 19 -7.04 -16.01 -14.85
C TRP A 19 -6.10 -17.21 -14.65
N ASP A 20 -6.53 -18.27 -13.96
CA ASP A 20 -5.78 -19.52 -13.88
C ASP A 20 -5.61 -20.21 -15.24
N THR A 21 -6.49 -19.91 -16.21
CA THR A 21 -6.53 -20.59 -17.51
C THR A 21 -6.32 -19.65 -18.71
N HIS A 22 -6.27 -18.33 -18.48
CA HIS A 22 -6.15 -17.31 -19.52
C HIS A 22 -4.91 -16.45 -19.32
N ASP A 23 -4.20 -16.14 -20.41
CA ASP A 23 -3.05 -15.24 -20.38
C ASP A 23 -3.52 -13.78 -20.37
N LEU A 24 -2.91 -12.95 -19.51
CA LEU A 24 -3.25 -11.52 -19.41
C LEU A 24 -3.01 -10.76 -20.72
N THR A 25 -1.99 -11.15 -21.49
CA THR A 25 -1.60 -10.48 -22.75
C THR A 25 -2.64 -10.64 -23.86
N ASP A 26 -3.53 -11.64 -23.77
CA ASP A 26 -4.61 -11.82 -24.73
C ASP A 26 -5.72 -10.76 -24.60
N PHE A 27 -5.71 -9.97 -23.51
CA PHE A 27 -6.76 -8.99 -23.16
C PHE A 27 -6.25 -7.55 -23.09
N GLU A 28 -5.08 -7.22 -23.65
CA GLU A 28 -4.52 -5.87 -23.63
C GLU A 28 -5.51 -4.79 -24.12
N ASP A 29 -6.33 -5.10 -25.12
CA ASP A 29 -7.36 -4.21 -25.68
C ASP A 29 -8.52 -3.90 -24.68
N GLU A 30 -8.69 -4.71 -23.63
CA GLU A 30 -9.75 -4.61 -22.60
C GLU A 30 -9.24 -4.09 -21.25
N LEU A 31 -7.92 -3.90 -21.08
CA LEU A 31 -7.29 -3.45 -19.84
C LEU A 31 -6.99 -1.95 -19.88
N GLU A 32 -7.04 -1.29 -18.71
CA GLU A 32 -6.63 0.10 -18.54
C GLU A 32 -5.38 0.17 -17.65
N GLU A 33 -4.36 0.90 -18.11
CA GLU A 33 -3.15 1.13 -17.31
C GLU A 33 -3.44 2.07 -16.14
N VAL A 34 -3.22 1.58 -14.92
CA VAL A 34 -3.32 2.40 -13.71
C VAL A 34 -1.97 3.05 -13.45
N SER A 35 -1.87 4.35 -13.71
CA SER A 35 -0.64 5.14 -13.48
C SER A 35 -0.38 5.48 -12.01
N GLU A 36 -1.39 5.32 -11.15
CA GLU A 36 -1.26 5.55 -9.72
C GLU A 36 -0.63 4.32 -9.06
N SER A 37 0.39 4.54 -8.23
CA SER A 37 0.98 3.46 -7.44
C SER A 37 -0.06 2.99 -6.42
N VAL A 38 -0.62 1.81 -6.65
CA VAL A 38 -1.47 1.11 -5.67
C VAL A 38 -0.66 0.59 -4.47
N PHE A 39 0.67 0.68 -4.52
CA PHE A 39 1.56 0.33 -3.43
C PHE A 39 2.03 1.58 -2.67
N ASP A 40 1.93 1.53 -1.35
CA ASP A 40 2.48 2.56 -0.48
C ASP A 40 4.02 2.58 -0.55
N SER A 41 4.58 3.79 -0.61
CA SER A 41 6.03 3.97 -0.51
C SER A 41 6.50 3.70 0.93
N THR A 42 7.40 2.73 1.11
CA THR A 42 7.95 2.37 2.42
C THR A 42 9.37 2.88 2.57
N VAL A 43 9.67 3.50 3.72
CA VAL A 43 11.03 3.88 4.13
C VAL A 43 11.43 3.01 5.31
N SER A 44 12.60 2.37 5.22
CA SER A 44 13.20 1.63 6.33
C SER A 44 14.27 2.48 7.00
N VAL A 45 14.19 2.60 8.33
CA VAL A 45 15.13 3.38 9.14
C VAL A 45 15.73 2.46 10.19
N GLN A 46 17.05 2.49 10.32
CA GLN A 46 17.73 1.79 11.41
C GLN A 46 17.61 2.61 12.69
N LEU A 47 17.07 1.98 13.73
CA LEU A 47 16.93 2.56 15.06
C LEU A 47 17.75 1.71 16.04
N ALA A 48 18.35 2.38 17.03
CA ALA A 48 18.95 1.66 18.14
C ALA A 48 17.86 0.93 18.96
N PRO A 49 18.18 -0.20 19.62
CA PRO A 49 17.20 -0.95 20.41
C PRO A 49 16.44 -0.10 21.42
N GLU A 50 17.13 0.80 22.12
CA GLU A 50 16.55 1.71 23.10
C GLU A 50 15.58 2.73 22.49
N GLU A 51 15.82 3.16 21.26
CA GLU A 51 14.93 4.07 20.53
C GLU A 51 13.65 3.35 20.15
N LEU A 52 13.77 2.11 19.65
CA LEU A 52 12.62 1.29 19.29
C LEU A 52 11.74 0.97 20.51
N GLU A 53 12.34 0.58 21.64
CA GLU A 53 11.61 0.32 22.89
C GLU A 53 10.85 1.57 23.39
N ALA A 54 11.45 2.75 23.26
CA ALA A 54 10.80 4.00 23.64
C ALA A 54 9.59 4.30 22.74
N ILE A 55 9.71 4.06 21.43
CA ILE A 55 8.62 4.24 20.46
C ILE A 55 7.50 3.25 20.74
N GLU A 56 7.81 1.97 20.96
CA GLU A 56 6.82 0.95 21.26
C GLU A 56 6.04 1.25 22.55
N THR A 57 6.75 1.66 23.59
CA THR A 57 6.14 2.04 24.88
C THR A 57 5.17 3.21 24.70
N LEU A 58 5.59 4.24 23.97
CA LEU A 58 4.77 5.41 23.72
C LEU A 58 3.57 5.10 22.83
N ALA A 59 3.76 4.34 21.75
CA ALA A 59 2.71 3.91 20.85
C ALA A 59 1.65 3.09 21.61
N LYS A 60 2.10 2.17 22.46
CA LYS A 60 1.23 1.35 23.32
C LYS A 60 0.41 2.21 24.29
N SER A 61 1.02 3.20 24.93
CA SER A 61 0.29 4.12 25.81
C SER A 61 -0.81 4.93 25.11
N ARG A 62 -0.66 5.14 23.80
CA ARG A 62 -1.63 5.84 22.93
C ARG A 62 -2.59 4.90 22.20
N GLY A 63 -2.40 3.59 22.31
CA GLY A 63 -3.22 2.58 21.63
C GLY A 63 -3.04 2.53 20.11
N ILE A 64 -1.88 2.97 19.59
CA ILE A 64 -1.56 2.99 18.15
C ILE A 64 -0.34 2.11 17.85
N SER A 65 -0.11 1.81 16.57
CA SER A 65 1.10 1.10 16.14
C SER A 65 2.34 2.00 16.20
N PRO A 66 3.55 1.44 16.41
CA PRO A 66 4.80 2.18 16.29
C PRO A 66 4.94 2.92 14.94
N ALA A 67 4.52 2.26 13.85
CA ALA A 67 4.55 2.85 12.50
C ALA A 67 3.64 4.08 12.39
N ASN A 68 2.43 4.04 12.97
CA ASN A 68 1.52 5.19 12.97
C ASN A 68 2.08 6.36 13.79
N LEU A 69 2.66 6.06 14.96
CA LEU A 69 3.30 7.09 15.79
C LEU A 69 4.47 7.77 15.05
N ILE A 70 5.33 6.98 14.38
CA ILE A 70 6.44 7.51 13.58
C ILE A 70 5.89 8.37 12.42
N ARG A 71 4.84 7.91 11.73
CA ARG A 71 4.20 8.66 10.65
C ARG A 71 3.66 10.00 11.13
N GLU A 72 2.97 10.04 12.28
CA GLU A 72 2.47 11.28 12.89
C GLU A 72 3.61 12.27 13.13
N TRP A 73 4.71 11.83 13.74
CA TRP A 73 5.87 12.70 13.96
C TRP A 73 6.53 13.20 12.69
N VAL A 74 6.63 12.37 11.66
CA VAL A 74 7.18 12.78 10.36
C VAL A 74 6.31 13.89 9.76
N VAL A 75 4.99 13.74 9.75
CA VAL A 75 4.05 14.76 9.23
C VAL A 75 4.15 16.04 10.06
N GLU A 76 4.10 15.95 11.38
CA GLU A 76 4.24 17.11 12.27
C GLU A 76 5.54 17.88 12.02
N ARG A 77 6.65 17.17 11.76
CA ARG A 77 7.94 17.80 11.48
C ARG A 77 8.00 18.44 10.11
N ILE A 78 7.40 17.83 9.09
CA ILE A 78 7.30 18.43 7.75
C ILE A 78 6.51 19.74 7.83
N ASP A 79 5.37 19.74 8.52
CA ASP A 79 4.53 20.93 8.70
C ASP A 79 5.28 22.05 9.43
N GLN A 80 6.00 21.72 10.52
CA GLN A 80 6.80 22.69 11.26
C GLN A 80 7.93 23.32 10.43
N VAL A 81 8.55 22.55 9.53
CA VAL A 81 9.61 23.05 8.64
C VAL A 81 9.02 23.93 7.54
N HIS A 82 7.87 23.56 6.97
CA HIS A 82 7.20 24.34 5.93
C HIS A 82 6.65 25.67 6.42
N VAL A 83 6.16 25.75 7.67
CA VAL A 83 5.66 27.02 8.26
C VAL A 83 6.79 28.02 8.54
N ARG A 84 8.05 27.57 8.58
CA ARG A 84 9.21 28.41 8.89
C ARG A 84 9.99 28.90 7.66
N ASN A 85 9.57 28.53 6.46
CA ASN A 85 10.17 28.95 5.19
C ASN A 85 9.31 29.99 4.46
#